data_AF-A0A842VS82-F1
#
_entry.id   AF-A0A842VS82-F1
#
_cell.length_a   1.000
_cell.length_b   1.000
_cell.length_c   1.000
_cell.angle_alpha   90.00
_cell.angle_beta   90.00
_cell.angle_gamma   90.00
#
_symmetry.space_group_name_H-M   'P 1'
#
loop_
_entity.id
_entity.type
_entity.pdbx_description
1 polymer ?
#
loop_
_entity_poly.entity_id
_entity_poly.type
_entity_poly.pdbx_seq_one_letter_code
_entity_poly.pdbx_strand_id
1 'polypeptide(L)'
;MSAPIHEKKHNKILIDGNWLFHKGKISKLKIKKQNPSVFNDYQWEKISIPHDWDIKGPFLIKHKSGTSGGFAPCGTGWYYRNNK
;
A
#
# COMPACT_ATOMS: atom_id res chain seq x y z
N MET A 1 -46.64 -0.55 -17.42
CA MET A 1 -46.34 -0.40 -15.97
C MET A 1 -44.95 -0.99 -15.75
N SER A 2 -43.93 -0.15 -15.54
CA SER A 2 -42.57 -0.62 -15.23
C SER A 2 -42.39 -0.72 -13.72
N ALA A 3 -41.80 -1.82 -13.25
CA ALA A 3 -41.53 -2.04 -11.83
C ALA A 3 -40.45 -1.07 -11.30
N PRO A 4 -40.53 -0.64 -10.03
CA PRO A 4 -39.52 0.22 -9.43
C PRO A 4 -38.21 -0.56 -9.22
N ILE A 5 -37.14 -0.07 -9.83
CA ILE A 5 -35.76 -0.47 -9.52
C ILE A 5 -35.46 -0.09 -8.07
N HIS A 6 -35.34 -1.09 -7.20
CA HIS A 6 -34.89 -0.89 -5.83
C HIS A 6 -33.38 -0.67 -5.83
N GLU A 7 -32.95 0.58 -5.71
CA GLU A 7 -31.55 0.90 -5.49
C GLU A 7 -31.12 0.44 -4.08
N LYS A 8 -30.24 -0.55 -4.03
CA LYS A 8 -29.65 -1.03 -2.78
C LYS A 8 -28.74 0.07 -2.23
N LYS A 9 -29.12 0.71 -1.13
CA LYS A 9 -28.25 1.67 -0.44
C LYS A 9 -27.02 0.93 0.10
N HIS A 10 -25.84 1.28 -0.44
CA HIS A 10 -24.56 0.82 0.08
C HIS A 10 -24.00 1.85 1.05
N ASN A 11 -23.56 1.39 2.22
CA ASN A 11 -22.79 2.23 3.14
C ASN A 11 -21.36 2.36 2.61
N LYS A 12 -20.94 3.59 2.31
CA LYS A 12 -19.57 3.91 1.90
C LYS A 12 -18.83 4.51 3.08
N ILE A 13 -17.68 3.94 3.42
CA ILE A 13 -16.82 4.41 4.50
C ILE A 13 -15.44 4.75 3.92
N LEU A 14 -14.87 5.88 4.32
CA LEU A 14 -13.49 6.23 3.97
C LEU A 14 -12.51 5.35 4.73
N ILE A 15 -11.53 4.83 4.00
CA ILE A 15 -10.51 3.91 4.51
C ILE A 15 -9.09 4.42 4.24
N ASP A 16 -8.96 5.73 4.11
CA ASP A 16 -7.71 6.43 3.79
C ASP A 16 -6.68 6.36 4.91
N GLY A 17 -7.10 6.43 6.17
CA GLY A 17 -6.20 6.44 7.32
C GLY A 17 -5.72 5.07 7.82
N ASN A 18 -4.79 5.13 8.78
CA ASN A 18 -4.29 4.00 9.59
C ASN A 18 -3.61 2.88 8.80
N TRP A 19 -2.97 3.23 7.68
CA TRP A 19 -2.10 2.32 6.95
C TRP A 19 -0.68 2.38 7.50
N LEU A 20 0.00 1.24 7.40
CA LEU A 20 1.43 1.07 7.58
C LEU A 20 2.02 0.71 6.21
N PHE A 21 3.13 1.36 5.85
CA PHE A 21 3.86 1.12 4.62
C PHE A 21 5.28 0.65 4.90
N HIS A 22 5.75 -0.33 4.14
CA HIS A 22 7.13 -0.78 4.15
C HIS A 22 7.67 -0.91 2.72
N LYS A 23 8.73 -0.16 2.41
CA LYS A 23 9.46 -0.28 1.14
C LYS A 23 10.50 -1.40 1.26
N GLY A 24 10.36 -2.44 0.45
CA GLY A 24 11.28 -3.57 0.44
C GLY A 24 10.59 -4.93 0.37
N LYS A 25 11.41 -5.99 0.30
CA LYS A 25 10.91 -7.37 0.35
C LYS A 25 10.75 -7.80 1.81
N ILE A 26 9.59 -8.35 2.13
CA ILE A 26 9.35 -9.07 3.39
C ILE A 26 9.40 -10.57 3.09
N SER A 27 10.02 -11.35 3.99
CA SER A 27 10.11 -12.81 3.82
C SER A 27 8.72 -13.46 3.80
N LYS A 28 8.43 -14.32 2.80
CA LYS A 28 7.13 -15.02 2.66
C LYS A 28 6.77 -15.86 3.88
N LEU A 29 7.76 -16.45 4.57
CA LEU A 29 7.55 -17.21 5.82
C LEU A 29 7.00 -16.32 6.94
N LYS A 30 7.40 -15.06 6.96
CA LYS A 30 6.96 -14.07 7.95
C LYS A 30 5.51 -13.64 7.70
N ILE A 31 5.06 -13.55 6.45
CA ILE A 31 3.68 -13.08 6.13
C ILE A 31 2.62 -14.14 6.40
N LYS A 32 2.92 -15.43 6.16
CA LYS A 32 1.95 -16.53 6.37
C LYS A 32 1.53 -16.70 7.82
N LYS A 33 2.45 -16.46 8.76
CA LYS A 33 2.12 -16.30 10.17
C LYS A 33 1.75 -14.83 10.29
N GLN A 34 0.51 -14.45 10.56
CA GLN A 34 0.19 -13.06 10.95
C GLN A 34 0.82 -12.76 12.33
N ASN A 35 2.13 -12.88 12.41
CA ASN A 35 2.91 -12.84 13.63
C ASN A 35 3.15 -11.36 13.93
N PRO A 36 2.75 -10.88 15.11
CA PRO A 36 3.08 -9.53 15.55
C PRO A 36 4.57 -9.20 15.39
N SER A 37 5.46 -10.21 15.43
CA SER A 37 6.90 -10.02 15.24
C SER A 37 7.27 -9.39 13.89
N VAL A 38 6.47 -9.56 12.83
CA VAL A 38 6.72 -8.93 11.52
C VAL A 38 6.64 -7.40 11.61
N PHE A 39 5.84 -6.86 12.53
CA PHE A 39 5.79 -5.42 12.77
C PHE A 39 7.02 -4.90 13.50
N ASN A 40 7.67 -5.74 14.30
CA ASN A 40 8.89 -5.36 15.03
C ASN A 40 10.15 -5.51 14.16
N ASP A 41 10.15 -6.48 13.23
CA ASP A 41 11.31 -6.82 12.41
C ASP A 41 11.56 -5.84 11.24
N TYR A 42 10.59 -4.98 10.93
CA TYR A 42 10.66 -4.07 9.79
C TYR A 42 10.25 -2.66 10.21
N GLN A 43 10.90 -1.67 9.62
CA GLN A 43 10.49 -0.28 9.78
C GLN A 43 9.26 0.00 8.93
N TRP A 44 8.13 0.21 9.60
CA TRP A 44 6.85 0.57 8.99
C TRP A 44 6.59 2.07 9.17
N GLU A 45 6.21 2.75 8.09
CA GLU A 45 5.80 4.15 8.10
C GLU A 45 4.28 4.23 8.23
N LYS A 46 3.76 5.06 9.16
CA LYS A 46 2.32 5.33 9.22
C LYS A 46 1.94 6.33 8.13
N ILE A 47 1.00 5.95 7.25
CA ILE A 47 0.58 6.74 6.09
C ILE A 47 -0.94 6.79 5.96
N SER A 48 -1.43 7.68 5.09
CA SER A 48 -2.80 7.66 4.57
C SER A 48 -2.77 7.46 3.05
N ILE A 49 -3.81 6.84 2.49
CA ILE A 49 -3.93 6.58 1.04
C ILE A 49 -4.86 7.61 0.37
N PRO A 50 -4.66 7.94 -0.94
CA PRO A 50 -3.67 7.36 -1.86
C PRO A 50 -2.23 7.73 -1.50
N HIS A 51 -1.32 6.77 -1.64
CA HIS A 51 0.11 6.97 -1.38
C HIS A 51 0.92 6.44 -2.55
N ASP A 52 1.67 7.34 -3.16
CA ASP A 52 2.73 7.00 -4.10
C ASP A 52 4.06 7.13 -3.35
N TRP A 53 4.78 6.01 -3.22
CA TRP A 53 5.98 5.98 -2.40
C TRP A 53 7.24 6.32 -3.19
N ASP A 54 7.22 6.15 -4.51
CA ASP A 54 8.41 6.37 -5.33
C ASP A 54 8.66 7.84 -5.64
N ILE A 55 7.61 8.66 -5.62
CA ILE A 55 7.66 10.11 -5.81
C ILE A 55 8.57 10.82 -4.81
N LYS A 56 8.81 10.21 -3.64
CA LYS A 56 9.74 10.72 -2.63
C LYS A 56 11.21 10.69 -3.09
N GLY A 57 11.51 10.00 -4.20
CA GLY A 57 12.84 9.93 -4.77
C GLY A 57 13.86 9.15 -3.91
N PRO A 58 15.17 9.35 -4.16
CA PRO A 58 15.74 10.18 -5.22
C PRO A 58 15.52 9.58 -6.62
N PHE A 59 15.46 10.43 -7.65
CA PHE A 59 15.41 10.00 -9.05
C PHE A 59 16.84 9.85 -9.57
N LEU A 60 17.24 8.63 -9.91
CA LEU A 60 18.64 8.29 -10.23
C LEU A 60 18.71 7.43 -11.48
N ILE A 61 19.64 7.74 -12.39
CA ILE A 61 19.82 7.01 -13.66
C ILE A 61 19.97 5.50 -13.47
N LYS A 62 20.54 5.08 -12.32
CA LYS A 62 20.70 3.67 -11.96
C LYS A 62 19.40 2.93 -11.60
N HIS A 63 18.28 3.63 -11.39
CA HIS A 63 17.00 2.99 -11.08
C HIS A 63 16.46 2.28 -12.32
N LYS A 64 15.93 1.07 -12.09
CA LYS A 64 15.48 0.16 -13.17
C LYS A 64 14.26 0.66 -13.93
N SER A 65 13.53 1.63 -13.37
CA SER A 65 12.45 2.37 -14.03
C SER A 65 12.93 3.03 -15.33
N GLY A 66 14.22 3.39 -15.43
CA GLY A 66 14.81 3.98 -16.61
C GLY A 66 14.15 5.30 -17.03
N THR A 67 14.37 5.72 -18.27
CA THR A 67 13.82 6.97 -18.81
C THR A 67 12.28 6.97 -18.83
N SER A 68 11.65 5.86 -19.21
CA SER A 68 10.19 5.74 -19.30
C SER A 68 9.49 5.83 -17.95
N GLY A 69 10.16 5.44 -16.86
CA GLY A 69 9.68 5.63 -15.50
C GLY A 69 10.32 6.81 -14.78
N GLY A 70 10.88 7.79 -15.51
CA GLY A 70 11.43 9.03 -14.95
C GLY A 70 12.61 8.83 -14.00
N PHE A 71 13.29 7.69 -14.06
CA PHE A 71 14.34 7.27 -13.13
C PHE A 71 13.89 7.21 -11.67
N ALA A 72 12.58 7.05 -11.41
CA ALA A 72 12.03 6.93 -10.08
C ALA A 72 12.52 5.66 -9.37
N PRO A 73 12.67 5.66 -8.03
CA PRO A 73 12.82 4.43 -7.28
C PRO A 73 11.74 3.42 -7.65
N CYS A 74 12.08 2.15 -7.85
CA CYS A 74 11.08 1.13 -8.20
C CYS A 74 11.35 -0.17 -7.44
N GLY A 75 10.34 -1.02 -7.29
CA GLY A 75 10.49 -2.29 -6.58
C GLY A 75 9.22 -2.74 -5.88
N THR A 76 9.39 -3.39 -4.72
CA THR A 76 8.29 -3.95 -3.92
C THR A 76 7.98 -3.04 -2.73
N GLY A 77 6.69 -2.77 -2.51
CA GLY A 77 6.18 -2.10 -1.32
C GLY A 77 5.04 -2.91 -0.70
N TRP A 78 4.90 -2.84 0.61
CA TRP A 78 3.84 -3.50 1.37
C TRP A 78 2.98 -2.46 2.07
N TYR A 79 1.66 -2.62 1.95
CA TYR A 79 0.67 -1.87 2.70
C TYR A 79 -0.05 -2.81 3.66
N TYR A 80 -0.12 -2.42 4.92
CA TYR A 80 -0.86 -3.14 5.94
C TYR A 80 -1.82 -2.20 6.63
N ARG A 81 -3.05 -2.64 6.85
CA ARG A 81 -4.03 -1.96 7.67
C ARG A 81 -4.64 -2.96 8.63
N ASN A 82 -4.67 -2.60 9.90
CA ASN A 82 -5.43 -3.36 10.89
C ASN A 82 -6.88 -2.91 10.84
N ASN A 83 -7.82 -3.85 10.81
CA ASN A 83 -9.26 -3.57 10.76
C ASN A 83 -9.93 -3.60 12.15
N LYS A 84 -9.15 -3.45 13.23
CA LYS A 84 -9.71 -3.29 14.57
C LYS A 84 -10.35 -1.92 14.72
#